data_AF-A0A7Y9KRT0-F1
#
_entry.id   AF-A0A7Y9KRT0-F1
#
_cell.length_a   1.000
_cell.length_b   1.000
_cell.length_c   1.000
_cell.angle_alpha   90.00
_cell.angle_beta   90.00
_cell.angle_gamma   90.00
#
_symmetry.space_group_name_H-M   'P 1'
#
loop_
_entity.id
_entity.type
_entity.pdbx_description
1 polymer ?
#
loop_
_entity_poly.entity_id
_entity_poly.type
_entity_poly.pdbx_seq_one_letter_code
_entity_poly.pdbx_strand_id
1 'polypeptide(L)'
;MENRGDDTDLTARLARTEKALRQSGREMKWWQIELEHTRESLQRARRQRARLRDQVDTLSDVLATTLSERYWAQQAEPSGVGRLLGRRGATEPEAELVRAVEASDLFDGAWYLRTHPKAAGTGLSPALHYVRNGNRKKLDPGPGFSTADYLQRHPEAEGDLPALLHAIRHDQLHDAPDDDATASPAGDLHL
;
A
#
# COMPACT_ATOMS: atom_id res chain seq x y z
N MET A 1 -63.19 -38.30 -34.64
CA MET A 1 -63.15 -36.87 -35.02
C MET A 1 -62.58 -36.01 -33.87
N GLU A 2 -61.52 -36.47 -33.19
CA GLU A 2 -61.03 -35.84 -31.95
C GLU A 2 -59.72 -35.04 -32.13
N ASN A 3 -59.14 -35.07 -33.33
CA ASN A 3 -57.77 -34.59 -33.58
C ASN A 3 -57.65 -33.07 -33.84
N ARG A 4 -58.76 -32.33 -33.97
CA ARG A 4 -58.75 -30.90 -34.39
C ARG A 4 -58.64 -29.92 -33.22
N GLY A 5 -59.09 -30.32 -32.03
CA GLY A 5 -58.98 -29.52 -30.81
C GLY A 5 -57.56 -29.53 -30.22
N ASP A 6 -56.90 -30.70 -30.28
CA ASP A 6 -55.54 -30.91 -29.78
C ASP A 6 -54.50 -30.16 -30.62
N ASP A 7 -54.65 -30.16 -31.94
CA ASP A 7 -53.78 -29.43 -32.87
C ASP A 7 -53.86 -27.89 -32.68
N THR A 8 -55.03 -27.40 -32.26
CA THR A 8 -55.23 -25.96 -31.97
C THR A 8 -54.58 -25.54 -30.65
N ASP A 9 -54.56 -26.39 -29.62
CA ASP A 9 -53.84 -26.11 -28.37
C ASP A 9 -52.32 -26.17 -28.58
N LEU A 10 -51.83 -27.16 -29.33
CA LEU A 10 -50.40 -27.30 -29.64
C LEU A 10 -49.86 -26.10 -30.42
N THR A 11 -50.59 -25.62 -31.43
CA THR A 11 -50.21 -24.42 -32.19
C THR A 11 -50.21 -23.15 -31.33
N ALA A 12 -51.19 -22.99 -30.43
CA ALA A 12 -51.21 -21.88 -29.48
C ALA A 12 -50.04 -21.94 -28.47
N ARG A 13 -49.68 -23.14 -27.99
CA ARG A 13 -48.53 -23.36 -27.12
C ARG A 13 -47.22 -23.05 -27.83
N LEU A 14 -47.04 -23.51 -29.07
CA LEU A 14 -45.87 -23.21 -29.89
C LEU A 14 -45.71 -21.70 -30.10
N ALA A 15 -46.77 -21.00 -30.48
CA ALA A 15 -46.75 -19.54 -30.67
C ALA A 15 -46.37 -18.78 -29.38
N ARG A 16 -46.87 -19.23 -28.22
CA ARG A 16 -46.46 -18.66 -26.91
C ARG A 16 -44.98 -18.88 -26.63
N THR A 17 -44.48 -20.10 -26.87
CA THR A 17 -43.06 -20.42 -26.65
C THR A 17 -42.14 -19.67 -27.61
N GLU A 18 -42.52 -19.49 -28.88
CA GLU A 18 -41.77 -18.68 -29.84
C GLU A 18 -41.72 -17.22 -29.43
N LYS A 19 -42.84 -16.66 -28.96
CA LYS A 19 -42.89 -15.29 -28.45
C LYS A 19 -41.99 -15.12 -27.23
N ALA A 20 -42.01 -16.08 -26.29
CA ALA A 20 -41.16 -16.09 -25.12
C ALA A 20 -39.67 -16.22 -25.48
N LEU A 21 -39.32 -17.05 -26.47
CA LEU A 21 -37.94 -17.17 -26.97
C LEU A 21 -37.45 -15.87 -27.62
N ARG A 22 -38.29 -15.22 -28.44
CA ARG A 22 -37.98 -13.91 -29.02
C ARG A 22 -37.79 -12.83 -27.95
N GLN A 23 -38.59 -12.88 -26.88
CA GLN A 23 -38.45 -11.97 -25.75
C GLN A 23 -37.14 -12.22 -24.99
N SER A 24 -36.87 -13.47 -24.64
CA SER A 24 -35.62 -13.88 -23.98
C SER A 24 -34.39 -13.49 -24.81
N GLY A 25 -34.45 -13.63 -26.13
CA GLY A 25 -33.39 -13.19 -27.04
C GLY A 25 -33.14 -11.67 -27.02
N ARG A 26 -34.20 -10.85 -26.88
CA ARG A 26 -34.07 -9.39 -26.71
C ARG A 26 -33.47 -9.04 -25.36
N GLU A 27 -33.92 -9.69 -24.30
CA GLU A 27 -33.39 -9.50 -22.94
C GLU A 27 -31.91 -9.88 -22.86
N MET A 28 -31.52 -11.01 -23.47
CA MET A 28 -30.11 -11.43 -23.55
C MET A 28 -29.26 -10.40 -24.30
N LYS A 29 -29.76 -9.85 -25.42
CA LYS A 29 -29.05 -8.80 -26.15
C LYS A 29 -28.90 -7.52 -25.30
N TRP A 30 -29.91 -7.17 -24.52
CA TRP A 30 -29.85 -6.03 -23.60
C TRP A 30 -28.80 -6.27 -22.50
N TRP A 31 -28.81 -7.43 -21.85
CA TRP A 31 -27.83 -7.80 -20.83
C TRP A 31 -26.40 -7.84 -21.36
N GLN A 32 -26.19 -8.27 -22.61
CA GLN A 32 -24.87 -8.21 -23.25
C GLN A 32 -24.36 -6.78 -23.37
N ILE A 33 -25.21 -5.83 -23.78
CA ILE A 33 -24.84 -4.42 -23.88
C ILE A 33 -24.52 -3.85 -22.49
N GLU A 34 -25.36 -4.15 -21.49
CA GLU A 34 -25.15 -3.68 -20.12
C GLU A 34 -23.86 -4.26 -19.51
N LEU A 35 -23.58 -5.54 -19.75
CA LEU A 35 -22.33 -6.17 -19.32
C LEU A 35 -21.10 -5.52 -19.97
N GLU A 36 -21.18 -5.16 -21.25
CA GLU A 36 -20.08 -4.46 -21.91
C GLU A 36 -19.87 -3.06 -21.33
N HIS A 37 -20.96 -2.32 -21.11
CA HIS A 37 -20.89 -0.98 -20.52
C HIS A 37 -20.33 -1.00 -19.07
N THR A 38 -20.73 -1.99 -18.27
CA THR A 38 -20.20 -2.17 -16.91
C THR A 38 -18.73 -2.58 -16.92
N ARG A 39 -18.30 -3.43 -17.86
CA ARG A 39 -16.89 -3.77 -18.07
C ARG A 39 -16.05 -2.57 -18.47
N GLU A 40 -16.52 -1.75 -19.42
CA GLU A 40 -15.86 -0.51 -19.80
C GLU A 40 -15.73 0.45 -18.61
N SER A 41 -16.81 0.61 -17.84
CA SER A 41 -16.83 1.47 -16.65
C SER A 41 -15.83 1.00 -15.59
N LEU A 42 -15.76 -0.31 -15.33
CA LEU A 42 -14.77 -0.92 -14.45
C LEU A 42 -13.34 -0.70 -14.97
N GLN A 43 -13.12 -0.86 -16.28
CA GLN A 43 -11.81 -0.63 -16.88
C GLN A 43 -11.37 0.83 -16.73
N ARG A 44 -12.28 1.80 -16.92
CA ARG A 44 -12.00 3.23 -16.68
C ARG A 44 -11.61 3.48 -15.22
N ALA A 45 -12.37 2.93 -14.27
CA ALA A 45 -12.07 3.06 -12.84
C ALA A 45 -10.71 2.44 -12.48
N ARG A 46 -10.37 1.28 -13.05
CA ARG A 46 -9.06 0.63 -12.86
C ARG A 46 -7.91 1.51 -13.38
N ARG A 47 -8.05 2.10 -14.56
CA ARG A 47 -7.05 3.03 -15.12
C ARG A 47 -6.88 4.27 -14.26
N GLN A 48 -7.99 4.85 -13.78
CA GLN A 48 -7.94 6.00 -12.88
C GLN A 48 -7.22 5.65 -11.57
N ARG A 49 -7.53 4.49 -10.96
CA ARG A 49 -6.84 4.02 -9.75
C ARG A 49 -5.34 3.82 -9.98
N ALA A 50 -4.94 3.25 -11.12
CA ALA A 50 -3.53 3.08 -11.46
C ALA A 50 -2.80 4.43 -11.57
N ARG A 51 -3.42 5.42 -12.22
CA ARG A 51 -2.89 6.78 -12.31
C ARG A 51 -2.74 7.46 -10.94
N LEU A 52 -3.76 7.34 -10.08
CA LEU A 52 -3.69 7.91 -8.74
C LEU A 52 -2.58 7.27 -7.89
N ARG A 53 -2.34 5.96 -8.08
CA ARG A 53 -1.24 5.26 -7.41
C ARG A 53 0.12 5.81 -7.86
N ASP A 54 0.34 5.93 -9.17
CA ASP A 54 1.57 6.51 -9.73
C ASP A 54 1.83 7.94 -9.23
N GLN A 55 0.77 8.74 -9.07
CA GLN A 55 0.86 10.07 -8.45
C GLN A 55 1.25 10.01 -6.97
N VAL A 56 0.68 9.09 -6.20
CA VAL A 56 1.05 8.88 -4.79
C VAL A 56 2.51 8.44 -4.67
N ASP A 57 2.96 7.56 -5.56
CA ASP A 57 4.36 7.10 -5.60
C ASP A 57 5.30 8.28 -5.83
N THR A 58 5.08 9.02 -6.91
CA THR A 58 5.86 10.23 -7.25
C THR A 58 5.88 11.25 -6.11
N LEU A 59 4.71 11.56 -5.53
CA LEU A 59 4.62 12.54 -4.44
C LEU A 59 5.33 12.07 -3.17
N SER A 60 5.30 10.77 -2.88
CA SER A 60 5.98 10.20 -1.72
C SER A 60 7.49 10.25 -1.87
N ASP A 61 8.02 9.99 -3.08
CA ASP A 61 9.45 10.09 -3.38
C ASP A 61 9.96 11.53 -3.17
N VAL A 62 9.25 12.50 -3.75
CA VAL A 62 9.59 13.93 -3.62
C VAL A 62 9.48 14.38 -2.17
N LEU A 63 8.42 13.97 -1.46
CA LEU A 63 8.20 14.36 -0.07
C LEU A 63 9.26 13.77 0.86
N ALA A 64 9.59 12.48 0.70
CA ALA A 64 10.64 11.82 1.48
C ALA A 64 11.98 12.56 1.32
N THR A 65 12.38 12.82 0.07
CA THR A 65 13.61 13.55 -0.26
C THR A 65 13.63 14.93 0.37
N THR A 66 12.57 15.72 0.14
CA THR A 66 12.48 17.10 0.63
C THR A 66 12.51 17.18 2.17
N LEU A 67 11.83 16.26 2.86
CA LEU A 67 11.82 16.24 4.32
C LEU A 67 13.17 15.81 4.90
N SER A 68 13.87 14.85 4.28
CA SER A 68 15.23 14.47 4.67
C SER A 68 16.23 15.61 4.44
N GLU A 69 16.21 16.26 3.27
CA GLU A 69 17.05 17.44 3.00
C GLU A 69 16.80 18.56 4.01
N ARG A 70 15.53 18.88 4.27
CA ARG A 70 15.14 19.91 5.24
C ARG A 70 15.57 19.56 6.66
N TYR A 71 15.56 18.28 7.04
CA TYR A 71 16.07 17.83 8.34
C TYR A 71 17.57 18.08 8.44
N TRP A 72 18.35 17.65 7.44
CA TRP A 72 19.81 17.84 7.46
C TRP A 72 20.24 19.30 7.40
N ALA A 73 19.55 20.14 6.62
CA ALA A 73 19.80 21.58 6.60
C ALA A 73 19.64 22.22 7.99
N GLN A 74 18.60 21.83 8.74
CA GLN A 74 18.37 22.34 10.10
C GLN A 74 19.46 21.90 11.09
N GLN A 75 20.09 20.74 10.87
CA GLN A 75 21.17 20.23 11.72
C GLN A 75 22.54 20.82 11.35
N ALA A 76 22.74 21.21 10.09
CA ALA A 76 23.99 21.80 9.61
C ALA A 76 24.17 23.27 10.02
N GLU A 77 23.09 23.98 10.32
CA GLU A 77 23.13 25.38 10.79
C GLU A 77 23.74 25.47 12.20
N PRO A 78 24.93 26.08 12.37
CA PRO A 78 25.51 26.29 13.69
C PRO A 78 24.77 27.46 14.35
N SER A 79 23.59 27.18 14.93
CA SER A 79 22.80 28.24 15.55
C SER A 79 23.52 28.82 16.78
N GLY A 80 24.24 29.93 16.58
CA GLY A 80 24.88 30.72 17.65
C GLY A 80 23.88 31.24 18.69
N VAL A 81 22.60 31.32 18.35
CA VAL A 81 21.50 31.70 19.26
C VAL A 81 20.90 30.49 19.99
N GLY A 82 21.02 29.27 19.44
CA GLY A 82 20.53 28.04 20.07
C GLY A 82 21.30 27.63 21.32
N ARG A 83 22.59 28.00 21.40
CA ARG A 83 23.44 27.80 22.60
C ARG A 83 22.98 28.60 23.82
N LEU A 84 22.31 29.74 23.63
CA LEU A 84 21.94 30.66 24.72
C LEU A 84 20.60 30.33 25.40
N LEU A 85 19.73 29.55 24.76
CA LEU A 85 18.36 29.30 25.25
C LEU A 85 18.10 27.87 25.74
N GLY A 86 19.14 27.04 25.90
CA GLY A 86 19.01 25.74 26.59
C GLY A 86 17.97 24.78 26.01
N ARG A 87 17.51 25.01 24.77
CA ARG A 87 16.63 24.07 24.07
C ARG A 87 17.53 22.97 23.55
N ARG A 88 17.36 21.77 24.11
CA ARG A 88 17.91 20.51 23.61
C ARG A 88 17.67 20.44 22.09
N GLY A 89 18.64 20.89 21.30
CA GLY A 89 18.79 20.41 19.93
C GLY A 89 18.85 18.90 20.02
N ALA A 90 18.25 18.21 19.05
CA ALA A 90 18.40 16.77 18.91
C ALA A 90 19.88 16.43 19.16
N THR A 91 20.12 15.70 20.24
CA THR A 91 21.45 15.28 20.68
C THR A 91 22.14 14.58 19.51
N GLU A 92 23.42 14.86 19.24
CA GLU A 92 24.26 14.17 18.25
C GLU A 92 23.93 12.68 18.00
N PRO A 93 23.62 11.84 19.03
CA PRO A 93 23.16 10.47 18.82
C PRO A 93 21.90 10.30 17.95
N GLU A 94 20.88 11.17 18.02
CA GLU A 94 19.67 11.00 17.18
C GLU A 94 20.00 11.20 15.70
N ALA A 95 20.84 12.20 15.38
CA ALA A 95 21.28 12.43 14.02
C ALA A 95 22.09 11.24 13.49
N GLU A 96 22.94 10.63 14.31
CA GLU A 96 23.66 9.41 13.92
C GLU A 96 22.72 8.24 13.61
N LEU A 97 21.70 8.02 14.46
CA LEU A 97 20.69 6.99 14.20
C LEU A 97 19.93 7.26 12.90
N VAL A 98 19.55 8.52 12.64
CA VAL A 98 18.87 8.89 11.39
C VAL A 98 19.75 8.63 10.18
N ARG A 99 21.05 9.00 10.21
CA ARG A 99 21.97 8.66 9.10
C ARG A 99 22.08 7.16 8.90
N ALA A 100 22.20 6.40 9.98
CA ALA A 100 22.35 4.95 9.90
C ALA A 100 21.10 4.30 9.28
N VAL A 101 19.91 4.82 9.57
CA VAL A 101 18.65 4.37 8.94
C VAL A 101 18.63 4.75 7.47
N GLU A 102 18.94 6.00 7.10
CA GLU A 102 18.96 6.45 5.70
C GLU A 102 20.01 5.74 4.85
N ALA A 103 21.11 5.27 5.45
CA ALA A 103 22.15 4.52 4.78
C ALA A 103 21.85 3.01 4.64
N SER A 104 20.74 2.53 5.20
CA SER A 104 20.35 1.13 5.13
C SER A 104 19.55 0.82 3.86
N ASP A 105 19.94 -0.25 3.15
CA ASP A 105 19.19 -0.76 1.99
C ASP A 105 17.78 -1.28 2.34
N LEU A 106 17.51 -1.55 3.63
CA LEU A 106 16.20 -1.98 4.12
C LEU A 106 15.27 -0.81 4.46
N PHE A 107 15.75 0.42 4.33
CA PHE A 107 14.95 1.62 4.54
C PHE A 107 14.61 2.29 3.21
N ASP A 108 13.31 2.38 2.91
CA ASP A 108 12.80 3.14 1.77
C ASP A 108 11.88 4.22 2.30
N GLY A 109 12.37 5.47 2.31
CA GLY A 109 11.64 6.61 2.86
C GLY A 109 10.33 6.91 2.12
N ALA A 110 10.27 6.64 0.81
CA ALA A 110 9.06 6.90 0.03
C ALA A 110 8.01 5.82 0.27
N TRP A 111 8.43 4.54 0.24
CA TRP A 111 7.61 3.43 0.65
C TRP A 111 7.09 3.63 2.08
N TYR A 112 7.95 4.09 2.99
CA TYR A 112 7.59 4.35 4.38
C TYR A 112 6.43 5.35 4.50
N LEU A 113 6.45 6.44 3.74
CA LEU A 113 5.37 7.44 3.75
C LEU A 113 4.08 6.93 3.12
N ARG A 114 4.16 6.09 2.07
CA ARG A 114 2.99 5.45 1.46
C ARG A 114 2.32 4.45 2.40
N THR A 115 3.12 3.64 3.08
CA THR A 115 2.66 2.61 4.02
C THR A 115 2.18 3.21 5.33
N HIS A 116 2.78 4.35 5.75
CA HIS A 116 2.43 5.05 6.97
C HIS A 116 1.98 6.51 6.72
N PRO A 117 0.78 6.75 6.14
CA PRO A 117 0.33 8.11 5.79
C PRO A 117 0.28 9.09 6.97
N LYS A 118 0.09 8.59 8.20
CA LYS A 118 0.16 9.41 9.42
C LYS A 118 1.55 10.00 9.67
N ALA A 119 2.62 9.34 9.21
CA ALA A 119 3.98 9.85 9.29
C ALA A 119 4.16 11.08 8.41
N ALA A 120 3.62 11.07 7.18
CA ALA A 120 3.65 12.21 6.26
C ALA A 120 3.01 13.47 6.88
N GLY A 121 1.91 13.30 7.62
CA GLY A 121 1.22 14.39 8.32
C GLY A 121 2.02 15.02 9.46
N THR A 122 3.11 14.41 9.93
CA THR A 122 3.95 14.97 11.01
C THR A 122 4.96 16.01 10.51
N GLY A 123 5.28 16.02 9.22
CA GLY A 123 6.33 16.86 8.64
C GLY A 123 7.75 16.51 9.09
N LEU A 124 7.97 15.37 9.73
CA LEU A 124 9.30 14.83 10.04
C LEU A 124 9.86 14.08 8.83
N SER A 125 11.18 14.02 8.69
CA SER A 125 11.79 13.10 7.71
C SER A 125 11.38 11.65 8.01
N PRO A 126 11.21 10.80 6.98
CA PRO A 126 10.80 9.41 7.17
C PRO A 126 11.68 8.67 8.18
N ALA A 127 13.01 8.82 8.06
CA ALA A 127 13.97 8.18 8.94
C ALA A 127 13.88 8.71 10.38
N LEU A 128 13.71 10.03 10.58
CA LEU A 128 13.49 10.59 11.90
C LEU A 128 12.19 10.08 12.53
N HIS A 129 11.12 9.99 11.75
CA HIS A 129 9.86 9.44 12.22
C HIS A 129 10.02 7.98 12.65
N TYR A 130 10.75 7.18 11.86
CA TYR A 130 11.08 5.80 12.20
C TYR A 130 11.92 5.70 13.48
N VAL A 131 13.02 6.45 13.61
CA VAL A 131 13.85 6.46 14.82
C VAL A 131 13.03 6.77 16.08
N ARG A 132 12.07 7.70 15.99
CA ARG A 132 11.26 8.11 17.14
C ARG A 132 10.03 7.24 17.44
N ASN A 133 9.53 6.49 16.46
CA ASN A 133 8.25 5.80 16.56
C ASN A 133 8.25 4.33 16.13
N GLY A 134 9.28 3.89 15.40
CA GLY A 134 9.39 2.60 14.74
C GLY A 134 9.10 1.45 15.68
N ASN A 135 9.87 1.31 16.76
CA ASN A 135 9.69 0.22 17.72
C ASN A 135 8.33 0.30 18.44
N ARG A 136 8.05 1.46 19.05
CA ARG A 136 6.82 1.67 19.85
C ARG A 136 5.55 1.40 19.08
N LYS A 137 5.53 1.72 17.78
CA LYS A 137 4.36 1.53 16.91
C LYS A 137 4.51 0.33 15.98
N LYS A 138 5.59 -0.45 16.12
CA LYS A 138 5.96 -1.59 15.26
C LYS A 138 5.82 -1.26 13.77
N LEU A 139 6.37 -0.11 13.37
CA LEU A 139 6.31 0.36 11.98
C LEU A 139 7.47 -0.24 11.20
N ASP A 140 7.21 -0.67 9.99
CA ASP A 140 8.24 -1.25 9.14
C ASP A 140 9.03 -0.13 8.44
N PRO A 141 10.37 -0.19 8.43
CA PRO A 141 11.23 0.80 7.77
C PRO A 141 11.17 0.70 6.23
N GLY A 142 10.85 -0.48 5.71
CA GLY A 142 10.85 -0.81 4.29
C GLY A 142 10.20 -2.17 4.06
N PRO A 143 9.99 -2.57 2.78
CA PRO A 143 9.32 -3.82 2.45
C PRO A 143 10.11 -5.08 2.86
N GLY A 144 11.44 -4.97 3.00
CA GLY A 144 12.32 -6.10 3.34
C GLY A 144 12.57 -6.29 4.84
N PHE A 145 11.87 -5.58 5.73
CA PHE A 145 12.08 -5.71 7.17
C PHE A 145 10.78 -5.53 7.96
N SER A 146 10.44 -6.55 8.75
CA SER A 146 9.31 -6.50 9.68
C SER A 146 9.79 -6.14 11.09
N THR A 147 9.46 -4.94 11.55
CA THR A 147 9.78 -4.50 12.92
C THR A 147 9.03 -5.34 13.95
N ALA A 148 7.79 -5.74 13.66
CA ALA A 148 6.98 -6.54 14.57
C ALA A 148 7.60 -7.93 14.80
N ASP A 149 8.00 -8.62 13.73
CA ASP A 149 8.57 -9.97 13.83
C ASP A 149 9.97 -9.95 14.43
N TYR A 150 10.76 -8.92 14.10
CA TYR A 150 12.08 -8.74 14.69
C TYR A 150 11.99 -8.55 16.21
N LEU A 151 11.12 -7.64 16.68
CA LEU A 151 10.94 -7.40 18.12
C LEU A 151 10.32 -8.60 18.87
N GLN A 152 9.56 -9.45 18.17
CA GLN A 152 9.06 -10.70 18.76
C GLN A 152 10.20 -11.67 19.07
N ARG A 153 11.21 -11.77 18.20
CA ARG A 153 12.39 -12.62 18.37
C ARG A 153 13.46 -11.99 19.25
N HIS A 154 13.53 -10.67 19.25
CA HIS A 154 14.52 -9.86 19.97
C HIS A 154 13.83 -8.85 20.89
N PRO A 155 13.13 -9.29 21.95
CA PRO A 155 12.44 -8.39 22.87
C PRO A 155 13.39 -7.41 23.58
N GLU A 156 14.67 -7.75 23.71
CA GLU A 156 15.72 -6.86 24.22
C GLU A 156 15.89 -5.58 23.40
N ALA A 157 15.55 -5.61 22.11
CA ALA A 157 15.70 -4.47 21.21
C ALA A 157 14.60 -3.41 21.38
N GLU A 158 13.49 -3.71 22.08
CA GLU A 158 12.35 -2.79 22.17
C GLU A 158 12.69 -1.48 22.89
N GLY A 159 13.63 -1.52 23.85
CA GLY A 159 14.00 -0.38 24.69
C GLY A 159 15.36 0.29 24.38
N ASP A 160 16.13 -0.23 23.42
CA ASP A 160 17.49 0.25 23.13
C ASP A 160 17.58 1.04 21.82
N LEU A 161 17.73 0.34 20.69
CA LEU A 161 17.86 0.92 19.35
C LEU A 161 16.62 0.63 18.50
N PRO A 162 16.28 1.49 17.52
CA PRO A 162 15.33 1.13 16.47
C PRO A 162 15.64 -0.27 15.90
N ALA A 163 14.61 -1.09 15.70
CA ALA A 163 14.74 -2.51 15.39
C ALA A 163 15.67 -2.78 14.20
N LEU A 164 15.58 -1.98 13.14
CA LEU A 164 16.47 -2.05 11.99
C LEU A 164 17.94 -1.86 12.37
N LEU A 165 18.24 -0.87 13.22
CA LEU A 165 19.60 -0.57 13.64
C LEU A 165 20.15 -1.63 14.59
N HIS A 166 19.29 -2.19 15.47
CA HIS A 166 19.66 -3.33 16.29
C HIS A 166 20.01 -4.54 15.39
N ALA A 167 19.18 -4.84 14.38
CA ALA A 167 19.43 -5.91 13.43
C ALA A 167 20.75 -5.73 12.66
N ILE A 168 21.02 -4.52 12.14
CA ILE A 168 22.27 -4.21 11.43
C ILE A 168 23.48 -4.36 12.36
N ARG A 169 23.39 -3.83 13.59
CA ARG A 169 24.51 -3.84 14.55
C ARG A 169 24.87 -5.25 15.02
N HIS A 170 23.90 -6.15 15.07
CA HIS A 170 24.07 -7.53 15.51
C HIS A 170 24.20 -8.54 14.35
N ASP A 171 24.26 -8.06 13.10
CA ASP A 171 24.33 -8.90 11.88
C ASP A 171 23.16 -9.90 11.76
N GLN A 172 21.97 -9.50 12.24
CA GLN A 172 20.75 -10.32 12.32
C GLN A 172 19.75 -10.02 11.20
N LEU A 173 20.22 -9.52 10.06
CA LEU A 173 19.35 -9.14 8.95
C LEU A 173 18.65 -10.36 8.32
N HIS A 174 19.26 -11.54 8.40
CA HIS A 174 18.73 -12.81 7.87
C HIS A 174 17.72 -13.53 8.77
N ASP A 175 17.51 -13.08 10.01
CA ASP A 175 16.43 -13.64 10.83
C ASP A 175 15.06 -13.02 10.44
N ALA A 176 15.02 -11.98 9.60
CA ALA A 176 13.78 -11.50 8.99
C ALA A 176 13.11 -12.66 8.22
N PRO A 177 11.79 -12.86 8.36
CA PRO A 177 11.13 -14.05 7.86
C PRO A 177 11.42 -14.23 6.37
N ASP A 178 11.84 -15.45 6.01
CA ASP A 178 12.09 -15.85 4.64
C ASP A 178 11.03 -15.28 3.69
N ASP A 179 11.51 -14.62 2.64
CA ASP A 179 10.76 -14.02 1.53
C ASP A 179 10.11 -15.09 0.62
N ASP A 180 9.58 -16.17 1.22
CA ASP A 180 8.96 -17.31 0.54
C ASP A 180 7.42 -17.25 0.57
N ALA A 181 6.87 -16.06 0.83
CA ALA A 181 5.49 -15.72 0.48
C ALA A 181 5.49 -14.89 -0.81
N THR A 182 5.96 -15.54 -1.87
CA THR A 182 5.85 -15.14 -3.28
C THR A 182 4.58 -14.34 -3.58
N ALA A 183 4.76 -13.24 -4.30
CA ALA A 183 3.89 -12.75 -5.36
C ALA A 183 2.53 -13.47 -5.46
N SER A 184 1.49 -12.87 -4.91
CA SER A 184 0.12 -13.18 -5.34
C SER A 184 -0.21 -12.25 -6.52
N PRO A 185 -0.14 -12.69 -7.78
CA PRO A 185 -0.80 -11.97 -8.85
C PRO A 185 -2.29 -12.17 -8.59
N ALA A 186 -2.98 -11.11 -8.18
CA ALA A 186 -4.43 -11.07 -8.25
C ALA A 186 -4.86 -11.01 -9.72
N GLY A 187 -4.66 -12.12 -10.43
CA GLY A 187 -5.30 -12.50 -11.67
C GLY A 187 -6.12 -13.75 -11.38
N ASP A 188 -7.42 -13.56 -11.26
CA ASP A 188 -8.48 -14.48 -11.69
C ASP A 188 -9.79 -14.13 -10.97
N LEU A 189 -10.51 -13.19 -11.56
CA LEU A 189 -11.98 -13.19 -11.48
C LEU A 189 -12.48 -13.62 -12.85
N HIS A 190 -12.42 -14.92 -13.08
CA HIS A 190 -13.32 -15.60 -13.99
C HIS A 190 -14.55 -16.03 -13.20
N LEU A 191 -15.61 -15.23 -13.31
CA LEU A 191 -17.02 -15.63 -13.34
C LEU A 191 -17.85 -14.40 -13.73
#